data_AF-O87035-F1
#
_entry.id   AF-O87035-F1
#
_cell.length_a   1.000
_cell.length_b   1.000
_cell.length_c   1.000
_cell.angle_alpha   90.00
_cell.angle_beta   90.00
_cell.angle_gamma   90.00
#
_symmetry.space_group_name_H-M   'P 1'
#
loop_
_entity.id
_entity.type
_entity.pdbx_description
1 polymer ?
#
loop_
_entity_poly.entity_id
_entity_poly.type
_entity_poly.pdbx_seq_one_letter_code
_entity_poly.pdbx_strand_id
1 'polypeptide(L)'
;MESAEFIIAVKARMPLDELRRLFTQQTKVASVEKIRELISLQLPGIPLTPLPVAPRQLPYHAGYTYYQLDKTSAAWAMLTHSSGFAFHVAAAFDDLELQFWAIRS
;
A
#
# COMPACT_ATOMS: atom_id res chain seq x y z
N MET A 1 7.34 0.74 -14.68
CA MET A 1 7.42 0.68 -13.21
C MET A 1 8.70 1.29 -12.64
N GLU A 2 9.80 1.32 -13.41
CA GLU A 2 11.11 1.68 -12.85
C GLU A 2 11.26 3.15 -12.45
N SER A 3 10.62 4.09 -13.15
CA SER A 3 10.74 5.55 -12.93
C SER A 3 9.60 6.20 -12.12
N ALA A 4 8.90 5.42 -11.29
CA ALA A 4 7.88 5.95 -10.41
C ALA A 4 8.00 5.39 -8.99
N GLU A 5 7.65 6.22 -8.01
CA GLU A 5 7.34 5.81 -6.64
C GLU A 5 5.84 5.55 -6.53
N PHE A 6 5.47 4.48 -5.82
CA PHE A 6 4.08 4.09 -5.65
C PHE A 6 3.66 4.34 -4.21
N ILE A 7 2.66 5.20 -4.04
CA ILE A 7 2.19 5.66 -2.74
C ILE A 7 0.73 5.28 -2.57
N ILE A 8 0.38 4.75 -1.40
CA ILE A 8 -1.01 4.60 -0.97
C ILE A 8 -1.29 5.60 0.14
N ALA A 9 -2.34 6.39 -0.03
CA ALA A 9 -2.91 7.24 1.01
C ALA A 9 -4.14 6.55 1.58
N VAL A 10 -4.20 6.44 2.90
CA VAL A 10 -5.24 5.71 3.63
C VAL A 10 -5.89 6.61 4.65
N LYS A 11 -7.21 6.60 4.71
CA LYS A 11 -7.99 7.23 5.77
C LYS A 11 -9.06 6.26 6.24
N ALA A 12 -9.31 6.26 7.54
CA ALA A 12 -10.35 5.48 8.19
C ALA A 12 -10.80 6.22 9.46
N ARG A 13 -11.97 5.88 9.99
CA ARG A 13 -12.53 6.46 11.20
C ARG A 13 -11.88 5.90 12.47
N MET A 14 -10.61 6.24 12.69
CA MET A 14 -9.84 5.84 13.88
C MET A 14 -8.62 6.74 14.12
N PRO A 15 -7.91 6.64 15.27
CA PRO A 15 -6.68 7.38 15.52
C PRO A 15 -5.59 7.08 14.48
N LEU A 16 -4.88 8.11 14.00
CA LEU A 16 -3.91 8.00 12.91
C LEU A 16 -2.73 7.07 13.25
N ASP A 17 -2.25 7.09 14.49
CA ASP A 17 -1.13 6.22 14.91
C ASP A 17 -1.55 4.74 14.92
N GLU A 18 -2.79 4.46 15.29
CA GLU A 18 -3.36 3.13 15.25
C GLU A 18 -3.57 2.67 13.81
N LEU A 19 -4.14 3.52 12.95
CA LEU A 19 -4.29 3.27 11.53
C LEU A 19 -2.93 2.99 10.86
N ARG A 20 -1.91 3.79 11.19
CA ARG A 20 -0.53 3.61 10.70
C ARG A 20 -0.02 2.20 10.97
N ARG A 21 -0.13 1.75 12.21
CA ARG A 21 0.32 0.41 12.64
C ARG A 21 -0.53 -0.70 12.02
N LEU A 22 -1.84 -0.62 12.17
CA LEU A 22 -2.77 -1.68 11.76
C LEU A 22 -2.80 -1.87 10.25
N PHE A 23 -2.82 -0.79 9.48
CA PHE A 23 -2.87 -0.90 8.01
C PHE A 23 -1.64 -1.62 7.46
N THR A 24 -0.45 -1.30 7.98
CA THR A 24 0.81 -1.97 7.59
C THR A 24 0.77 -3.47 7.90
N GLN A 25 0.19 -3.85 9.04
CA GLN A 25 0.12 -5.25 9.50
C GLN A 25 -0.96 -6.05 8.79
N GLN A 26 -2.06 -5.41 8.41
CA GLN A 26 -3.27 -6.07 7.91
C GLN A 26 -3.50 -5.89 6.42
N THR A 27 -2.57 -5.24 5.71
CA THR A 27 -2.66 -5.05 4.27
C THR A 27 -1.58 -5.83 3.56
N LYS A 28 -1.97 -6.55 2.51
CA LYS A 28 -1.07 -7.23 1.59
C LYS A 28 -1.18 -6.60 0.22
N VAL A 29 -0.04 -6.26 -0.35
CA VAL A 29 0.07 -5.74 -1.71
C VAL A 29 0.80 -6.76 -2.57
N ALA A 30 0.28 -7.04 -3.75
CA ALA A 30 0.85 -7.99 -4.69
C ALA A 30 0.39 -7.69 -6.12
N SER A 31 0.81 -8.52 -7.06
CA SER A 31 0.15 -8.55 -8.37
C SER A 31 -1.26 -9.12 -8.26
N VAL A 32 -2.14 -8.74 -9.20
CA VAL A 32 -3.52 -9.27 -9.28
C VAL A 32 -3.53 -10.80 -9.38
N GLU A 33 -2.57 -11.38 -10.10
CA GLU A 33 -2.46 -12.81 -10.35
C GLU A 33 -1.96 -13.57 -9.11
N LYS A 34 -1.14 -12.95 -8.27
CA LYS A 34 -0.49 -13.61 -7.13
C LYS A 34 -1.19 -13.39 -5.79
N ILE A 35 -2.04 -12.38 -5.65
CA ILE A 35 -2.56 -12.01 -4.33
C ILE A 35 -3.32 -13.14 -3.62
N ARG A 36 -4.12 -13.91 -4.36
CA ARG A 36 -4.88 -15.04 -3.78
C ARG A 36 -3.96 -16.13 -3.24
N GLU A 37 -2.94 -16.50 -4.01
CA GLU A 37 -1.90 -17.46 -3.60
C GLU A 37 -1.19 -16.99 -2.32
N LEU A 38 -0.78 -15.71 -2.27
CA LEU A 38 -0.10 -15.18 -1.09
C LEU A 38 -1.01 -15.14 0.15
N ILE A 39 -2.31 -14.90 -0.02
CA ILE A 39 -3.28 -14.98 1.08
C ILE A 39 -3.39 -16.44 1.58
N SER A 40 -3.66 -17.38 0.67
CA SER A 40 -3.86 -18.79 1.02
C SER A 40 -2.62 -19.44 1.66
N LEU A 41 -1.43 -19.11 1.16
CA LEU A 41 -0.16 -19.65 1.65
C LEU A 41 0.47 -18.80 2.76
N GLN A 42 -0.20 -17.73 3.21
CA GLN A 42 0.32 -16.80 4.22
C GLN A 42 1.70 -16.21 3.87
N LEU A 43 2.01 -16.08 2.58
CA LEU A 43 3.27 -15.55 2.11
C LEU A 43 3.29 -14.00 2.17
N PRO A 44 4.46 -13.38 2.40
CA PRO A 44 4.58 -11.93 2.41
C PRO A 44 4.30 -11.34 1.01
N GLY A 45 3.70 -10.15 0.99
CA GLY A 45 3.57 -9.34 -0.22
C GLY A 45 4.68 -8.30 -0.33
N ILE A 46 4.44 -7.29 -1.17
CA ILE A 46 5.30 -6.11 -1.26
C ILE A 46 5.16 -5.31 0.05
N PRO A 47 6.27 -5.03 0.75
CA PRO A 47 6.23 -4.25 1.99
C PRO A 47 5.69 -2.84 1.78
N LEU A 48 4.95 -2.35 2.79
CA LEU A 48 4.51 -0.97 2.89
C LEU A 48 5.36 -0.24 3.92
N THR A 49 6.01 0.85 3.50
CA THR A 49 6.83 1.70 4.36
C THR A 49 6.05 2.96 4.71
N PRO A 50 5.67 3.18 5.98
CA PRO A 50 4.96 4.39 6.38
C PRO A 50 5.82 5.65 6.18
N LEU A 51 5.24 6.69 5.59
CA LEU A 51 5.88 7.99 5.42
C LEU A 51 5.49 8.92 6.57
N PRO A 52 6.43 9.68 7.16
CA PRO A 52 6.13 10.58 8.28
C PRO A 52 5.28 11.78 7.85
N VAL A 53 5.37 12.17 6.58
CA VAL A 53 4.63 13.29 5.98
C VAL A 53 4.12 12.91 4.60
N ALA A 54 3.11 13.63 4.11
CA ALA A 54 2.63 13.48 2.74
C ALA A 54 3.75 13.85 1.73
N PRO A 55 3.92 13.07 0.64
CA PRO A 55 4.77 13.46 -0.48
C PRO A 55 4.39 14.83 -1.03
N ARG A 56 5.38 15.67 -1.37
CA ARG A 56 5.16 17.07 -1.79
C ARG A 56 4.39 17.19 -3.11
N GLN A 57 4.38 16.14 -3.91
CA GLN A 57 3.71 16.06 -5.20
C GLN A 57 2.21 15.73 -5.06
N LEU A 58 1.77 15.29 -3.89
CA LEU A 58 0.38 14.93 -3.64
C LEU A 58 -0.39 16.09 -2.99
N PRO A 59 -1.67 16.29 -3.33
CA PRO A 59 -2.53 17.22 -2.62
C PRO A 59 -2.62 16.81 -1.15
N TYR A 60 -2.54 17.80 -0.26
CA TYR A 60 -2.71 17.54 1.18
C TYR A 60 -4.17 17.16 1.46
N HIS A 61 -4.35 16.00 2.08
CA HIS A 61 -5.64 15.55 2.57
C HIS A 61 -5.54 15.31 4.08
N ALA A 62 -6.26 16.12 4.87
CA ALA A 62 -6.29 15.96 6.31
C ALA A 62 -6.85 14.58 6.70
N GLY A 63 -6.24 13.94 7.70
CA GLY A 63 -6.68 12.63 8.20
C GLY A 63 -6.19 11.42 7.40
N TYR A 64 -5.26 11.61 6.45
CA TYR A 64 -4.63 10.52 5.73
C TYR A 64 -3.28 10.11 6.32
N THR A 65 -3.01 8.81 6.35
CA THR A 65 -1.67 8.23 6.49
C THR A 65 -1.14 7.81 5.12
N TYR A 66 0.18 7.88 4.94
CA TYR A 66 0.82 7.64 3.64
C TYR A 66 1.84 6.51 3.75
N TYR A 67 1.87 5.64 2.75
CA TYR A 67 2.80 4.51 2.70
C TYR A 67 3.37 4.37 1.30
N GLN A 68 4.67 4.13 1.22
CA GLN A 68 5.36 3.80 -0.02
C GLN A 68 5.47 2.30 -0.16
N LEU A 69 5.25 1.77 -1.36
CA LEU A 69 5.56 0.38 -1.65
C LEU A 69 7.08 0.22 -1.83
N ASP A 70 7.67 -0.79 -1.18
CA ASP A 70 9.10 -1.06 -1.27
C ASP A 70 9.47 -1.77 -2.59
N LYS A 71 9.99 -0.98 -3.52
CA LYS A 71 10.51 -1.41 -4.83
C LYS A 71 11.79 -2.24 -4.75
N THR A 72 12.52 -2.16 -3.65
CA THR A 72 13.78 -2.90 -3.47
C THR A 72 13.55 -4.33 -2.98
N SER A 73 12.33 -4.63 -2.51
CA SER A 73 11.96 -5.96 -2.06
C SER A 73 11.97 -6.98 -3.21
N ALA A 74 12.35 -8.22 -2.92
CA ALA A 74 12.27 -9.31 -3.90
C ALA A 74 10.83 -9.56 -4.38
N ALA A 75 9.84 -9.25 -3.54
CA ALA A 75 8.43 -9.33 -3.91
C ALA A 75 8.07 -8.38 -5.06
N TRP A 76 8.81 -7.28 -5.27
CA TRP A 76 8.56 -6.35 -6.37
C TRP A 76 8.60 -7.04 -7.75
N ALA A 77 9.43 -8.07 -7.91
CA ALA A 77 9.59 -8.79 -9.18
C ALA A 77 8.27 -9.41 -9.69
N MET A 78 7.30 -9.68 -8.81
CA MET A 78 5.98 -10.19 -9.22
C MET A 78 5.18 -9.18 -10.06
N LEU A 79 5.50 -7.88 -9.97
CA LEU A 79 4.79 -6.83 -10.68
C LEU A 79 5.27 -6.62 -12.12
N THR A 80 6.49 -7.04 -12.45
CA THR A 80 7.18 -6.72 -13.72
C THR A 80 6.40 -7.14 -14.98
N HIS A 81 5.62 -8.22 -14.88
CA HIS A 81 4.77 -8.74 -15.95
C HIS A 81 3.28 -8.81 -15.56
N SER A 82 2.90 -8.14 -14.48
CA SER A 82 1.52 -8.15 -14.00
C SER A 82 0.63 -7.16 -14.74
N SER A 83 -0.66 -7.44 -14.78
CA SER A 83 -1.65 -6.50 -15.30
C SER A 83 -1.96 -5.35 -14.34
N GLY A 84 -1.45 -5.38 -13.10
CA GLY A 84 -1.68 -4.34 -12.11
C GLY A 84 -1.41 -4.77 -10.67
N PHE A 85 -1.74 -3.86 -9.76
CA PHE A 85 -1.63 -4.04 -8.32
C PHE A 85 -2.94 -4.57 -7.75
N ALA A 86 -2.84 -5.45 -6.76
CA ALA A 86 -3.95 -5.83 -5.92
C ALA A 86 -3.63 -5.52 -4.46
N PHE A 87 -4.66 -5.09 -3.74
CA PHE A 87 -4.62 -4.78 -2.32
C PHE A 87 -5.62 -5.67 -1.62
N HIS A 88 -5.13 -6.42 -0.63
CA HIS A 88 -5.98 -7.17 0.28
C HIS A 88 -5.85 -6.55 1.66
N VAL A 89 -6.96 -6.05 2.18
CA VAL A 89 -7.06 -5.47 3.52
C VAL A 89 -7.84 -6.45 4.38
N ALA A 90 -7.16 -7.12 5.31
CA ALA A 90 -7.76 -8.16 6.16
C ALA A 90 -8.68 -7.59 7.26
N ALA A 91 -8.40 -6.38 7.72
CA ALA A 91 -9.22 -5.68 8.70
C ALA A 91 -10.45 -5.03 8.05
N ALA A 92 -11.55 -4.98 8.79
CA ALA A 92 -12.63 -4.04 8.52
C ALA A 92 -12.24 -2.68 9.15
N PHE A 93 -11.88 -1.72 8.30
CA PHE A 93 -11.69 -0.33 8.70
C PHE A 93 -12.98 0.45 8.42
N ASP A 94 -13.55 1.07 9.45
CA ASP A 94 -14.73 1.92 9.29
C ASP A 94 -14.39 3.13 8.41
N ASP A 95 -15.27 3.43 7.46
CA ASP A 95 -15.13 4.57 6.53
C ASP A 95 -13.76 4.57 5.79
N LEU A 96 -13.32 3.39 5.34
CA LEU A 96 -12.05 3.22 4.64
C LEU A 96 -12.04 3.94 3.28
N GLU A 97 -11.12 4.89 3.14
CA GLU A 97 -10.79 5.55 1.88
C GLU A 97 -9.35 5.19 1.48
N LEU A 98 -9.17 4.74 0.24
CA LEU A 98 -7.86 4.42 -0.34
C LEU A 98 -7.64 5.26 -1.59
N GLN A 99 -6.46 5.86 -1.69
CA GLN A 99 -5.98 6.49 -2.92
C GLN A 99 -4.63 5.90 -3.29
N PHE A 100 -4.46 5.54 -4.56
CA PHE A 100 -3.22 4.95 -5.05
C PHE A 100 -2.60 5.84 -6.13
N TRP A 101 -1.34 6.22 -5.91
CA TRP A 101 -0.63 7.21 -6.70
C TRP A 101 0.67 6.66 -7.24
N ALA A 102 0.98 6.99 -8.49
CA ALA A 102 2.31 6.81 -9.06
C ALA A 102 2.94 8.19 -9.26
N ILE A 103 3.99 8.50 -8.49
CA ILE A 103 4.72 9.75 -8.57
C ILE A 103 5.94 9.50 -9.46
N ARG A 104 6.05 10.23 -10.58
CA ARG A 104 7.23 10.16 -11.43
C ARG A 104 8.44 10.70 -10.66
N SER A 105 9.51 9.89 -10.61
CA SER A 105 10.84 10.30 -10.13
C SER A 105 11.58 11.09 -11.19
#